data_AF-A0A6J4XCS7-F1
#
_entry.id   AF-A0A6J4XCS7-F1
#
_cell.length_a   1.000
_cell.length_b   1.000
_cell.length_c   1.000
_cell.angle_alpha   90.00
_cell.angle_beta   90.00
_cell.angle_gamma   90.00
#
_symmetry.space_group_name_H-M   'P 1'
#
loop_
_entity.id
_entity.type
_entity.pdbx_description
1 polymer ?
#
loop_
_entity_poly.entity_id
_entity_poly.type
_entity_poly.pdbx_seq_one_letter_code
_entity_poly.pdbx_strand_id
1 'polypeptide(L)' 'MKILNHLAAQYDFNKGIFMEVDFSKLVKECRIGKNKAKDYLDLLVKKGRIESRSDGYRVY' A
#
# COMPACT_ATOMS: atom_id res chain seq x y z
N MET A 1 -4.58 -7.80 -7.91
CA MET A 1 -4.74 -6.36 -8.19
C MET A 1 -5.39 -5.53 -7.07
N LYS A 2 -5.85 -6.09 -5.94
CA LYS A 2 -6.58 -5.30 -4.91
C LYS A 2 -5.71 -4.27 -4.16
N ILE A 3 -4.47 -4.62 -3.79
CA ILE A 3 -3.61 -3.78 -2.94
C ILE A 3 -3.21 -2.47 -3.62
N LEU A 4 -2.78 -2.50 -4.89
CA LEU A 4 -2.33 -1.30 -5.59
C LEU A 4 -3.48 -0.31 -5.81
N ASN A 5 -4.65 -0.82 -6.24
CA ASN A 5 -5.83 0.01 -6.42
C ASN A 5 -6.31 0.59 -5.08
N HIS A 6 -6.20 -0.19 -4.00
CA HIS A 6 -6.55 0.29 -2.66
C HIS A 6 -5.60 1.40 -2.20
N LEU A 7 -4.29 1.24 -2.40
CA LEU A 7 -3.31 2.29 -2.11
C LEU A 7 -3.51 3.53 -3.00
N ALA A 8 -3.82 3.36 -4.28
CA ALA A 8 -4.06 4.46 -5.21
C ALA A 8 -5.36 5.23 -4.85
N ALA A 9 -6.36 4.55 -4.30
CA ALA A 9 -7.59 5.17 -3.83
C ALA A 9 -7.41 6.01 -2.56
N GLN A 10 -6.27 5.89 -1.87
CA GLN A 10 -5.95 6.66 -0.66
C GLN A 10 -5.25 7.99 -1.00
N TYR A 11 -5.43 8.50 -2.23
CA TYR A 11 -4.94 9.81 -2.63
C TYR A 11 -5.78 10.92 -1.96
N ASP A 12 -5.15 11.72 -1.12
CA ASP A 12 -5.74 12.93 -0.55
C ASP A 12 -5.60 14.07 -1.56
N PHE A 13 -6.69 14.35 -2.28
CA PHE A 13 -6.76 15.42 -3.27
C PHE A 13 -6.53 16.82 -2.67
N ASN A 14 -6.80 17.04 -1.39
CA ASN A 14 -6.61 18.35 -0.76
C ASN A 14 -5.14 18.61 -0.45
N LYS A 15 -4.40 17.54 -0.10
CA LYS A 15 -2.97 17.63 0.23
C LYS A 15 -2.07 17.28 -0.95
N GLY A 16 -2.62 16.75 -2.04
CA GLY A 16 -1.84 16.31 -3.21
C GLY A 16 -0.89 15.15 -2.91
N ILE A 17 -1.20 14.34 -1.89
CA ILE A 17 -0.34 13.23 -1.45
C ILE A 17 -1.14 11.94 -1.30
N PHE A 18 -0.48 10.81 -1.52
CA PHE A 18 -1.02 9.51 -1.12
C PHE A 18 -0.92 9.35 0.40
N MET A 19 -2.04 9.02 1.03
CA MET A 19 -2.08 8.72 2.46
C MET A 19 -1.44 7.37 2.75
N GLU A 20 -0.76 7.32 3.89
CA GLU A 20 -0.12 6.12 4.38
C GLU A 20 -1.15 5.10 4.85
N VAL A 21 -0.95 3.83 4.51
CA VAL A 21 -1.83 2.74 4.94
C VAL A 21 -1.05 1.70 5.73
N ASP A 22 -1.51 1.44 6.95
CA ASP A 22 -1.01 0.37 7.79
C ASP A 22 -1.13 -1.00 7.11
N PHE A 23 -0.08 -1.83 7.27
CA PHE A 23 -0.06 -3.20 6.75
C PHE A 23 -1.25 -4.04 7.22
N SER A 24 -1.60 -3.94 8.50
CA SER A 24 -2.71 -4.70 9.11
C SER A 24 -4.06 -4.32 8.50
N LYS A 25 -4.24 -3.03 8.19
CA LYS A 25 -5.44 -2.51 7.52
C LYS A 25 -5.51 -3.00 6.07
N LEU A 26 -4.39 -2.92 5.35
CA LEU A 26 -4.23 -3.45 4.00
C LEU A 26 -4.60 -4.94 3.88
N VAL A 27 -4.07 -5.76 4.79
CA VAL A 27 -4.36 -7.21 4.86
C VAL A 27 -5.85 -7.47 5.07
N LYS A 28 -6.48 -6.73 5.99
CA LYS A 28 -7.90 -6.88 6.32
C LYS A 28 -8.81 -6.46 5.16
N GLU A 29 -8.56 -5.29 4.58
CA GLU A 29 -9.40 -4.70 3.55
C GLU A 29 -9.22 -5.39 2.19
N CYS A 30 -8.00 -5.77 1.84
CA CYS A 30 -7.74 -6.52 0.60
C CYS A 30 -8.07 -8.01 0.71
N ARG A 31 -8.38 -8.51 1.92
CA ARG A 31 -8.64 -9.93 2.23
C ARG A 31 -7.54 -10.84 1.68
N ILE A 32 -6.28 -10.48 1.92
CA ILE A 32 -5.10 -11.22 1.46
C ILE A 32 -4.35 -11.78 2.67
N GLY A 33 -3.83 -13.00 2.57
CA GLY A 33 -2.98 -13.58 3.61
C GLY A 33 -1.69 -12.77 3.82
N LYS A 34 -1.28 -12.60 5.09
CA LYS A 34 -0.15 -11.73 5.49
C LYS A 34 1.12 -11.96 4.65
N ASN A 35 1.52 -13.21 4.45
CA ASN A 35 2.74 -13.53 3.68
C ASN A 35 2.62 -13.07 2.22
N LYS A 36 1.49 -13.36 1.56
CA LYS A 36 1.23 -12.91 0.18
C LYS A 36 1.15 -11.38 0.07
N ALA A 37 0.59 -10.70 1.07
CA ALA A 37 0.58 -9.23 1.10
C ALA A 37 2.00 -8.68 1.18
N LYS A 38 2.83 -9.24 2.06
CA LYS A 38 4.22 -8.82 2.24
C LYS A 38 5.04 -9.03 0.97
N ASP A 39 5.03 -10.23 0.40
CA ASP A 39 5.76 -10.53 -0.84
C ASP A 39 5.35 -9.60 -2.00
N TYR A 40 4.06 -9.27 -2.07
CA TYR A 40 3.53 -8.37 -3.09
C TYR A 40 3.95 -6.91 -2.85
N LEU A 41 3.90 -6.43 -1.60
CA LEU A 41 4.35 -5.09 -1.24
C LEU A 41 5.86 -4.93 -1.46
N ASP A 42 6.66 -5.92 -1.08
CA ASP A 42 8.11 -5.94 -1.33
C ASP A 42 8.42 -5.88 -2.83
N LEU A 43 7.65 -6.61 -3.66
CA LEU A 43 7.76 -6.53 -5.11
C LEU A 43 7.42 -5.12 -5.64
N LEU A 44 6.42 -4.46 -5.09
CA LEU A 44 6.00 -3.12 -5.51
C LEU A 44 7.02 -2.04 -5.10
N VAL A 45 7.59 -2.17 -3.89
CA VAL A 45 8.67 -1.31 -3.40
C VAL A 45 9.90 -1.47 -4.30
N LYS A 46 10.30 -2.72 -4.59
CA LYS A 46 11.43 -3.01 -5.49
C LYS A 46 11.24 -2.46 -6.90
N LYS A 47 9.99 -2.36 -7.38
CA LYS A 47 9.63 -1.77 -8.67
C LYS A 47 9.50 -0.25 -8.64
N GLY A 48 9.71 0.40 -7.49
CA GLY A 48 9.55 1.85 -7.32
C GLY A 48 8.11 2.32 -7.51
N ARG A 49 7.12 1.45 -7.32
CA ARG A 49 5.69 1.80 -7.47
C ARG A 49 5.08 2.33 -6.19
N ILE A 50 5.62 1.92 -5.05
CA ILE A 50 5.20 2.34 -3.72
C ILE A 50 6.45 2.54 -2.85
N GLU A 51 6.33 3.32 -1.79
CA GLU A 51 7.36 3.52 -0.77
C GLU A 51 6.90 2.84 0.53
N SER A 52 7.81 2.12 1.19
CA SER A 52 7.60 1.60 2.54
C SER A 52 8.22 2.57 3.54
N ARG A 53 7.46 2.96 4.56
CA ARG A 53 7.91 3.78 5.68
C ARG A 53 7.78 3.02 7.00
N SER A 54 8.22 3.64 8.08
CA SER A 54 8.16 3.11 9.45
C SER A 54 6.75 2.68 9.89
N ASP A 55 5.73 3.29 9.29
CA ASP A 55 4.33 3.27 9.72
C ASP A 55 3.39 2.63 8.67
N GLY A 56 3.88 2.24 7.49
CA GLY A 56 3.01 1.77 6.41
C GLY A 56 3.57 1.92 4.99
N TYR A 57 2.65 1.96 4.02
CA TYR A 57 2.94 2.00 2.58
C TYR A 57 2.18 3.12 1.87
N ARG A 58 2.81 3.79 0.89
CA ARG A 58 2.18 4.84 0.04
C ARG A 58 2.58 4.70 -1.44
N VAL A 59 1.72 5.14 -2.37
CA VAL A 59 2.03 5.20 -3.81
C VAL A 59 2.90 6.43 -4.10
N TYR A 60 3.77 6.33 -5.11
CA TYR A 60 4.57 7.45 -5.63
C TYR A 60 3.78 8.25 -6.67
#